data_AF-A0A7S9CCV5-F1
#
_entry.id   AF-A0A7S9CCV5-F1
#
_cell.length_a   1.000
_cell.length_b   1.000
_cell.length_c   1.000
_cell.angle_alpha   90.00
_cell.angle_beta   90.00
_cell.angle_gamma   90.00
#
_symmetry.space_group_name_H-M   'P 1'
#
loop_
_entity.id
_entity.type
_entity.pdbx_description
1 polymer ?
#
loop_
_entity_poly.entity_id
_entity_poly.type
_entity_poly.pdbx_seq_one_letter_code
_entity_poly.pdbx_strand_id
1 'polypeptide(L)'
;MGIEHRLTKPKTPQTNGMVEQFNGRLEQVLRTHRFSSAEDLATTPHRYVWLYNAQLLQKALERVAPLQALKRWPLSRPDLFLRQVRNHPAPDS
;
A
#
# COMPACT_ATOMS: atom_id res chain seq x y z
N MET A 1 13.50 10.18 -13.15
CA MET A 1 13.09 10.54 -11.77
C MET A 1 14.19 10.33 -10.72
N GLY A 2 15.43 9.95 -11.07
CA GLY A 2 16.54 9.86 -10.08
C GLY A 2 16.28 8.91 -8.91
N ILE A 3 15.35 7.97 -9.05
CA ILE A 3 14.98 7.02 -7.99
C ILE A 3 16.02 5.91 -8.01
N GLU A 4 16.62 5.61 -6.87
CA GLU A 4 17.49 4.45 -6.72
C GLU A 4 16.65 3.17 -6.70
N HIS A 5 16.94 2.26 -7.63
CA HIS A 5 16.33 0.94 -7.68
C HIS A 5 17.22 -0.06 -6.96
N ARG A 6 16.67 -0.81 -5.99
CA ARG A 6 17.36 -1.93 -5.34
C ARG A 6 16.66 -3.25 -5.61
N LEU A 7 17.43 -4.30 -5.82
CA LEU A 7 16.94 -5.68 -5.80
C LEU A 7 17.18 -6.30 -4.43
N THR A 8 16.29 -7.18 -4.00
CA THR A 8 16.49 -7.99 -2.79
C THR A 8 17.29 -9.24 -3.13
N LYS A 9 17.99 -9.79 -2.14
CA LYS A 9 18.65 -11.09 -2.32
C LYS A 9 17.57 -12.17 -2.48
N PRO A 10 17.78 -13.18 -3.34
CA PRO A 10 16.87 -14.32 -3.42
C PRO A 10 16.67 -14.97 -2.06
N LYS A 11 15.43 -15.37 -1.75
CA LYS A 11 15.05 -16.09 -0.52
C LYS A 11 15.26 -15.31 0.79
N THR A 12 15.33 -13.98 0.76
CA THR A 12 15.34 -13.13 1.96
C THR A 12 14.08 -12.26 2.06
N PRO A 13 12.97 -12.80 2.60
CA PRO A 13 11.66 -12.11 2.63
C PRO A 13 11.64 -10.86 3.54
N GLN A 14 12.59 -10.76 4.47
CA GLN A 14 12.62 -9.69 5.48
C GLN A 14 12.71 -8.28 4.87
N THR A 15 13.30 -8.12 3.68
CA THR A 15 13.51 -6.80 3.08
C THR A 15 12.25 -6.22 2.45
N ASN A 16 11.30 -7.06 2.02
CA ASN A 16 10.04 -6.65 1.39
C ASN A 16 8.79 -7.20 2.12
N GLY A 17 8.94 -7.69 3.35
CA GLY A 17 7.90 -8.42 4.07
C GLY A 17 6.56 -7.68 4.22
N MET A 18 6.57 -6.34 4.25
CA MET A 18 5.32 -5.56 4.27
C MET A 18 4.56 -5.61 2.94
N VAL A 19 5.26 -5.59 1.81
CA VAL A 19 4.66 -5.73 0.48
C VAL A 19 4.16 -7.17 0.28
N GLU A 20 4.96 -8.14 0.71
CA GLU A 20 4.59 -9.57 0.67
C GLU A 20 3.34 -9.84 1.54
N GLN A 21 3.27 -9.28 2.74
CA GLN A 21 2.09 -9.40 3.60
C GLN A 21 0.85 -8.75 2.98
N PHE A 22 0.99 -7.56 2.37
CA PHE A 22 -0.11 -6.91 1.65
C PHE A 22 -0.61 -7.79 0.51
N ASN A 23 0.30 -8.29 -0.33
CA ASN A 23 -0.04 -9.15 -1.45
C ASN A 23 -0.70 -10.46 -0.99
N GLY A 24 -0.20 -11.08 0.08
CA GLY A 24 -0.79 -12.31 0.64
C GLY A 24 -2.21 -12.09 1.18
N ARG A 25 -2.50 -10.94 1.80
CA ARG A 25 -3.87 -10.60 2.23
C ARG A 25 -4.79 -10.34 1.04
N LEU A 26 -4.33 -9.64 0.02
CA LEU A 26 -5.10 -9.44 -1.21
C LEU A 26 -5.39 -10.79 -1.89
N GLU A 27 -4.41 -11.67 -1.99
CA GLU A 27 -4.59 -13.02 -2.52
C GLU A 27 -5.66 -13.79 -1.73
N GLN A 28 -5.66 -13.71 -0.40
CA GLN A 28 -6.69 -14.34 0.42
C GLN A 28 -8.09 -13.79 0.12
N VAL A 29 -8.23 -12.47 -0.05
CA VAL A 29 -9.50 -11.84 -0.46
C VAL A 29 -9.95 -12.39 -1.81
N LEU A 30 -9.05 -12.46 -2.79
CA LEU A 30 -9.36 -12.97 -4.12
C LEU A 30 -9.75 -14.45 -4.10
N ARG A 31 -9.11 -15.28 -3.26
CA ARG A 31 -9.41 -16.72 -3.15
C ARG A 31 -10.74 -17.01 -2.47
N THR A 32 -11.14 -16.18 -1.51
CA THR A 32 -12.34 -16.42 -0.69
C THR A 32 -13.61 -15.81 -1.29
N HIS A 33 -13.48 -14.83 -2.18
CA HIS A 33 -14.60 -14.15 -2.80
C HIS A 33 -15.01 -14.85 -4.11
N ARG A 34 -16.32 -15.11 -4.26
CA ARG A 34 -16.87 -15.61 -5.52
C ARG A 34 -17.33 -14.43 -6.38
N PHE A 35 -16.62 -14.20 -7.48
CA PHE A 35 -16.91 -13.10 -8.40
C PHE A 35 -18.11 -13.42 -9.29
N SER A 36 -18.96 -12.41 -9.49
CA SER A 36 -20.11 -12.53 -10.40
C SER A 36 -19.78 -12.09 -11.82
N SER A 37 -18.68 -11.35 -12.03
CA SER A 37 -18.22 -10.88 -13.34
C SER A 37 -16.71 -10.59 -13.35
N ALA A 38 -16.15 -10.44 -14.55
CA ALA A 38 -14.76 -10.00 -14.73
C ALA A 38 -14.54 -8.57 -14.20
N GLU A 39 -15.53 -7.70 -14.30
CA GLU A 39 -15.50 -6.33 -13.76
C GLU A 39 -15.43 -6.35 -12.23
N ASP A 40 -16.18 -7.21 -11.57
CA ASP A 40 -16.15 -7.36 -10.12
C ASP A 40 -14.77 -7.85 -9.63
N LEU A 41 -14.15 -8.77 -10.37
CA LEU A 41 -12.76 -9.17 -10.13
C LEU A 41 -11.79 -7.99 -10.31
N ALA A 42 -11.91 -7.22 -11.40
CA ALA A 42 -11.02 -6.09 -11.68
C ALA A 42 -11.16 -4.95 -10.65
N THR A 43 -12.37 -4.71 -10.14
CA THR A 43 -12.63 -3.64 -9.16
C THR A 43 -12.22 -4.03 -7.74
N THR A 44 -12.18 -5.32 -7.41
CA THR A 44 -11.87 -5.80 -6.06
C THR A 44 -10.48 -5.40 -5.54
N PRO A 45 -9.38 -5.52 -6.31
CA PRO A 45 -8.07 -4.99 -5.91
C PRO A 45 -8.10 -3.49 -5.58
N HIS A 46 -8.81 -2.69 -6.38
CA HIS A 46 -8.96 -1.25 -6.14
C HIS A 46 -9.71 -0.97 -4.84
N ARG A 47 -10.82 -1.68 -4.59
CA ARG A 47 -11.56 -1.62 -3.32
C ARG A 47 -10.68 -2.00 -2.14
N TYR A 48 -9.85 -3.05 -2.28
CA TYR A 48 -8.94 -3.49 -1.23
C TYR A 48 -7.84 -2.47 -0.94
N VAL A 49 -7.21 -1.89 -1.97
CA VAL A 49 -6.20 -0.82 -1.82
C VAL A 49 -6.79 0.36 -1.06
N TRP A 50 -7.99 0.79 -1.42
CA TRP A 50 -8.68 1.87 -0.71
C TRP A 50 -8.95 1.51 0.75
N LEU A 51 -9.51 0.32 1.01
CA LEU A 51 -9.82 -0.16 2.35
C LEU A 51 -8.57 -0.23 3.23
N TYR A 52 -7.48 -0.80 2.69
CA TYR A 52 -6.20 -0.91 3.36
C TYR A 52 -5.61 0.45 3.72
N ASN A 53 -5.64 1.41 2.79
CA ASN A 53 -5.02 2.71 2.97
C ASN A 53 -5.85 3.66 3.83
N ALA A 54 -7.18 3.60 3.74
CA ALA A 54 -8.07 4.56 4.38
C ALA A 54 -8.64 4.09 5.73
N GLN A 55 -8.90 2.79 5.89
CA GLN A 55 -9.72 2.29 7.00
C GLN A 55 -9.03 1.22 7.86
N LEU A 56 -8.22 0.33 7.28
CA LEU A 56 -7.58 -0.73 8.06
C LEU A 56 -6.43 -0.20 8.92
N LEU A 57 -6.60 -0.34 10.23
CA LEU A 57 -5.59 0.01 11.23
C LEU A 57 -4.43 -0.98 11.17
N GLN A 58 -3.21 -0.46 10.98
CA GLN A 58 -2.01 -1.30 10.93
C GLN A 58 -1.31 -1.32 12.28
N LYS A 59 -1.06 -2.52 12.82
CA LYS A 59 -0.31 -2.69 14.09
C LYS A 59 1.08 -2.05 14.01
N ALA A 60 1.75 -2.17 12.86
CA ALA A 60 3.06 -1.56 12.61
C ALA A 60 3.03 -0.02 12.57
N LEU A 61 1.84 0.58 12.42
CA LEU A 61 1.62 2.02 12.41
C LEU A 61 0.85 2.45 13.66
N GLU A 62 1.13 1.87 14.83
CA GLU A 62 0.49 2.24 16.09
C GLU A 62 -1.04 2.18 16.04
N ARG A 63 -1.59 1.22 15.28
CA ARG A 63 -3.03 1.06 15.04
C ARG A 63 -3.68 2.28 14.38
N VAL A 64 -2.99 2.98 13.49
CA VAL A 64 -3.61 3.94 12.56
C VAL A 64 -3.62 3.42 11.13
N ALA A 65 -4.52 3.99 10.31
CA ALA A 65 -4.55 3.70 8.88
C ALA A 65 -3.35 4.33 8.15
N PRO A 66 -2.84 3.73 7.06
CA PRO A 66 -1.68 4.23 6.32
C PRO A 66 -1.81 5.70 5.89
N LEU A 67 -2.97 6.12 5.37
CA LEU A 67 -3.20 7.53 5.00
C LEU A 67 -3.14 8.47 6.20
N GLN A 68 -3.56 8.03 7.38
CA GLN A 68 -3.45 8.85 8.59
C GLN A 68 -2.00 8.97 9.05
N ALA A 69 -1.23 7.88 8.99
CA ALA A 69 0.21 7.90 9.29
C ALA A 69 0.96 8.85 8.33
N LEU A 70 0.68 8.74 7.03
CA LEU A 70 1.26 9.61 5.99
C LEU A 70 0.93 11.09 6.20
N LYS A 71 -0.25 11.43 6.73
CA LYS A 71 -0.59 12.82 7.08
C LYS A 71 0.16 13.34 8.31
N ARG A 72 0.57 12.46 9.23
CA ARG A 72 1.29 12.83 10.47
C ARG A 72 2.79 12.94 10.25
N TRP A 73 3.37 12.08 9.43
CA TRP A 73 4.82 12.00 9.27
C TRP A 73 5.50 13.28 8.76
N PRO A 74 4.91 14.13 7.91
CA PRO A 74 5.54 15.41 7.55
C PRO A 74 5.81 16.32 8.76
N LEU A 75 5.00 16.20 9.83
CA LEU A 75 5.17 16.96 11.06
C LEU A 75 6.17 16.31 12.01
N SER A 76 6.19 14.98 12.10
CA SER A 76 7.01 14.24 13.08
C SER A 76 8.34 13.71 12.55
N ARG A 77 8.48 13.54 11.22
CA ARG A 77 9.65 12.99 10.51
C ARG A 77 9.83 13.69 9.15
N PRO A 78 10.12 15.00 9.14
CA PRO A 78 10.25 15.76 7.91
C PRO A 78 11.41 15.27 7.03
N ASP A 79 12.43 14.65 7.63
CA ASP A 79 13.61 14.07 6.98
C ASP A 79 13.29 12.93 5.99
N LEU A 80 12.17 12.24 6.19
CA LEU A 80 11.72 11.17 5.28
C LEU A 80 11.15 11.70 3.95
N PHE A 81 10.91 13.01 3.84
CA PHE A 81 10.28 13.62 2.68
C PHE A 81 11.25 14.56 1.97
N LEU A 82 11.79 14.10 0.84
CA LEU A 82 12.63 14.92 -0.04
C LEU A 82 11.86 16.07 -0.71
N ARG A 83 10.53 16.00 -0.75
CA ARG A 83 9.62 17.02 -1.29
C ARG A 83 8.34 17.06 -0.46
N GLN A 84 7.69 18.23 -0.39
CA GLN A 84 6.37 18.32 0.21
C GLN A 84 5.39 17.35 -0.46
N VAL A 85 4.60 16.65 0.37
CA VAL A 85 3.55 15.72 -0.09
C VAL A 85 2.47 16.53 -0.82
N ARG A 86 2.58 16.62 -2.15
CA ARG A 86 1.53 17.14 -3.02
C ARG A 86 0.71 15.97 -3.54
N ASN A 87 -0.61 16.03 -3.43
CA ASN A 87 -1.51 15.11 -4.14
C ASN A 87 -1.33 15.38 -5.64
N HIS A 88 -0.54 14.55 -6.31
CA HIS A 88 -0.53 14.54 -7.76
C HIS A 88 -1.83 13.85 -8.22
N PRO A 89 -2.59 14.44 -9.15
CA PRO A 89 -3.62 13.69 -9.85
C PRO A 89 -2.99 12.43 -10.46
N ALA A 90 -3.78 11.36 -10.55
CA ALA A 90 -3.33 10.12 -11.19
C ALA A 90 -2.74 10.44 -12.58
N PRO A 91 -1.73 9.69 -13.06
CA PRO A 91 -1.22 9.89 -14.40
C PRO A 91 -2.39 9.72 -15.38
N ASP A 92 -2.73 10.78 -16.08
CA ASP A 92 -3.64 10.71 -17.23
C ASP A 92 -2.98 9.74 -18.22
N SER A 93 -3.64 8.60 -18.46
CA SER A 93 -3.27 7.67 -19.54
C SER A 93 -3.71 8.23 -20.88
#